data_AF-A0A924S110-F1
#
_entry.id   AF-A0A924S110-F1
#
_cell.length_a   1.000
_cell.length_b   1.000
_cell.length_c   1.000
_cell.angle_alpha   90.00
_cell.angle_beta   90.00
_cell.angle_gamma   90.00
#
_symmetry.space_group_name_H-M   'P 1'
#
loop_
_entity.id
_entity.type
_entity.pdbx_description
1 polymer ?
#
loop_
_entity_poly.entity_id
_entity_poly.type
_entity_poly.pdbx_seq_one_letter_code
_entity_poly.pdbx_strand_id
1 'polypeptide(L)'
;MVSFICFSINHVYAQNIAFQFYDQTFDIKIDSASNIPYNDSLTQESVKKFYNAASKQDFQPLINTLISYKNKEKLNDWFYYQLIRKTVQQISPKELNYERYTLYKWFFLLKSGYDTRLAVGKNQLLFYVWSDDDISDIPFYKDGKKQLVCLNFHDYPNADYQKDKLYPVDIALPETNVMFSYKVTQIPDFKPENYQDKIFQFDYKEVSYHFNVKLNNEVQNLFKNYPVVDFESYFNIPLSRETYQSLIPYLKKNLIGLSQKKGVDYLMRFTRNAFLYESDQENFGKEKRLSPEQTLISNYSDCDDRVALFFYLVKEIYNLPMIAILYPTHITMAVNFDKALGKPIIYKGQNYYVCEPTPQIKDFKIGHQSPKLINENYQIVYQYLPSRIKN
;
A
#
# COMPACT_ATOMS: atom_id res chain seq x y z
N MET A 1 16.58 -42.75 -52.89
CA MET A 1 16.77 -41.38 -52.39
C MET A 1 16.19 -41.34 -50.98
N VAL A 2 17.01 -41.64 -49.97
CA VAL A 2 16.57 -41.72 -48.57
C VAL A 2 16.62 -40.32 -47.98
N SER A 3 15.45 -39.74 -47.69
CA SER A 3 15.33 -38.42 -47.07
C SER A 3 15.58 -38.57 -45.58
N PHE A 4 16.72 -38.10 -45.08
CA PHE A 4 16.99 -37.98 -43.66
C PHE A 4 16.24 -36.76 -43.11
N ILE A 5 15.18 -37.01 -42.35
CA ILE A 5 14.55 -35.98 -41.52
C ILE A 5 15.47 -35.75 -40.32
N CYS A 6 16.22 -34.66 -40.35
CA CYS A 6 17.05 -34.22 -39.24
C CYS A 6 16.12 -33.56 -38.18
N PHE A 7 15.78 -34.30 -37.12
CA PHE A 7 15.20 -33.70 -35.93
C PHE A 7 16.32 -33.01 -35.13
N SER A 8 16.40 -31.68 -35.21
CA SER A 8 17.19 -30.90 -34.27
C SER A 8 16.51 -30.94 -32.90
N ILE A 9 17.04 -31.77 -31.99
CA ILE A 9 16.69 -31.71 -30.58
C ILE A 9 17.34 -30.43 -30.02
N ASN A 10 16.57 -29.35 -29.95
CA ASN A 10 16.98 -28.19 -29.16
C ASN A 10 16.95 -28.63 -27.69
N HIS A 11 18.11 -28.73 -27.06
CA HIS A 11 18.19 -28.92 -25.61
C HIS A 11 17.63 -27.68 -24.93
N VAL A 12 16.43 -27.82 -24.39
CA VAL A 12 15.75 -26.81 -23.60
C VAL A 12 16.31 -26.86 -22.19
N TYR A 13 17.10 -25.86 -21.80
CA TYR A 13 17.61 -25.74 -20.44
C TYR A 13 16.60 -24.96 -19.58
N ALA A 14 16.08 -25.58 -18.51
CA ALA A 14 15.29 -24.87 -17.52
C ALA A 14 16.20 -24.01 -16.65
N GLN A 15 15.86 -22.73 -16.47
CA GLN A 15 16.50 -21.84 -15.52
C GLN A 15 15.78 -21.95 -14.18
N ASN A 16 16.51 -22.34 -13.15
CA ASN A 16 16.04 -22.23 -11.77
C ASN A 16 16.35 -20.81 -11.29
N ILE A 17 15.31 -20.06 -10.96
CA ILE A 17 15.43 -18.72 -10.39
C ILE A 17 14.95 -18.81 -8.94
N ALA A 18 15.80 -18.36 -8.03
CA ALA A 18 15.48 -18.26 -6.61
C ALA A 18 15.79 -16.86 -6.15
N PHE A 19 14.84 -16.21 -5.47
CA PHE A 19 15.10 -14.95 -4.81
C PHE A 19 14.36 -14.88 -3.48
N GLN A 20 14.91 -14.10 -2.54
CA GLN A 20 14.23 -13.82 -1.28
C GLN A 20 13.04 -12.91 -1.54
N PHE A 21 11.87 -13.24 -1.03
CA PHE A 21 10.71 -12.35 -0.99
C PHE A 21 10.22 -12.34 0.45
N TYR A 22 10.57 -11.26 1.15
CA TYR A 22 10.40 -11.13 2.59
C TYR A 22 11.20 -12.20 3.36
N ASP A 23 10.60 -12.88 4.34
CA ASP A 23 11.25 -13.95 5.10
C ASP A 23 11.33 -15.30 4.35
N GLN A 24 10.65 -15.44 3.21
CA GLN A 24 10.63 -16.68 2.42
C GLN A 24 11.56 -16.61 1.19
N THR A 25 11.94 -17.79 0.71
CA THR A 25 12.52 -17.96 -0.63
C THR A 25 11.39 -18.23 -1.62
N PHE A 26 11.40 -17.52 -2.75
CA PHE A 26 10.53 -17.79 -3.88
C PHE A 26 11.34 -18.47 -4.98
N ASP A 27 11.00 -19.73 -5.25
CA ASP A 27 11.68 -20.58 -6.23
C ASP A 27 10.76 -20.83 -7.42
N ILE A 28 11.29 -20.59 -8.62
CA ILE A 28 10.60 -20.89 -9.87
C ILE A 28 11.54 -21.59 -10.84
N LYS A 29 10.93 -22.38 -11.71
CA LYS A 29 11.58 -22.93 -12.89
C LYS A 29 10.93 -22.29 -14.10
N ILE A 30 11.75 -21.65 -14.92
CA ILE A 30 11.30 -21.10 -16.19
C ILE A 30 12.09 -21.74 -17.31
N ASP A 31 11.39 -22.10 -18.38
CA ASP A 31 12.05 -22.56 -19.58
C ASP A 31 12.79 -21.39 -20.25
N SER A 32 14.10 -21.54 -20.53
CA SER A 32 14.87 -20.53 -21.27
C SER A 32 14.24 -20.15 -22.62
N ALA A 33 13.53 -21.09 -23.27
CA ALA A 33 12.81 -20.86 -24.52
C ALA A 33 11.57 -19.96 -24.35
N SER A 34 11.14 -19.71 -23.10
CA SER A 34 10.02 -18.81 -22.80
C SER A 34 10.41 -17.33 -22.79
N ASN A 35 11.67 -16.97 -23.06
CA ASN A 35 12.09 -15.58 -23.19
C ASN A 35 11.65 -15.01 -24.56
N ILE A 36 10.63 -14.16 -24.53
CA ILE A 36 10.02 -13.59 -25.73
C ILE A 36 10.71 -12.26 -26.01
N PRO A 37 11.40 -12.09 -27.14
CA PRO A 37 12.04 -10.84 -27.47
C PRO A 37 11.00 -9.74 -27.71
N TYR A 38 11.34 -8.52 -27.34
CA TYR A 38 10.57 -7.32 -27.67
C TYR A 38 11.53 -6.22 -28.09
N ASN A 39 11.89 -6.24 -29.38
CA ASN A 39 12.82 -5.29 -29.98
C ASN A 39 12.13 -4.37 -31.00
N ASP A 40 10.82 -4.55 -31.19
CA ASP A 40 10.02 -3.79 -32.13
C ASP A 40 9.71 -2.39 -31.53
N SER A 41 9.39 -1.42 -32.38
CA SER A 41 8.87 -0.13 -31.92
C SER A 41 7.58 -0.32 -31.13
N LEU A 42 7.37 0.51 -30.10
CA LEU A 42 6.19 0.45 -29.25
C LEU A 42 4.93 0.88 -30.01
N THR A 43 4.11 -0.09 -30.41
CA THR A 43 2.84 0.10 -31.15
C THR A 43 1.80 -0.89 -30.64
N GLN A 44 0.52 -0.67 -30.94
CA GLN A 44 -0.53 -1.64 -30.59
C GLN A 44 -0.26 -3.01 -31.24
N GLU A 45 0.29 -3.04 -32.47
CA GLU A 45 0.58 -4.28 -33.21
C GLU A 45 1.72 -5.09 -32.56
N SER A 46 2.81 -4.43 -32.16
CA SER A 46 3.93 -5.11 -31.49
C SER A 46 3.52 -5.66 -30.12
N VAL A 47 2.67 -4.96 -29.38
CA VAL A 47 2.08 -5.47 -28.13
C VAL A 47 1.20 -6.70 -28.39
N LYS A 48 0.33 -6.68 -29.40
CA LYS A 48 -0.49 -7.85 -29.79
C LYS A 48 0.38 -9.04 -30.20
N LYS A 49 1.45 -8.80 -30.96
CA LYS A 49 2.44 -9.82 -31.35
C LYS A 49 3.11 -10.45 -30.12
N PHE A 50 3.53 -9.63 -29.15
CA PHE A 50 4.07 -10.13 -27.88
C PHE A 50 3.07 -11.00 -27.13
N TYR A 51 1.82 -10.54 -26.96
CA TYR A 51 0.78 -11.30 -26.28
C TYR A 51 0.53 -12.67 -26.93
N ASN A 52 0.47 -12.71 -28.27
CA ASN A 52 0.28 -13.95 -29.01
C ASN A 52 1.48 -14.90 -28.87
N ALA A 53 2.70 -14.38 -28.83
CA ALA A 53 3.90 -15.18 -28.57
C ALA A 53 3.91 -15.71 -27.13
N ALA A 54 3.54 -14.88 -26.15
CA ALA A 54 3.47 -15.24 -24.74
C ALA A 54 2.40 -16.29 -24.44
N SER A 55 1.25 -16.18 -25.09
CA SER A 55 0.15 -17.14 -24.92
C SER A 55 0.44 -18.52 -25.53
N LYS A 56 1.49 -18.68 -26.33
CA LYS A 56 1.96 -19.97 -26.86
C LYS A 56 2.97 -20.67 -25.96
N GLN A 57 3.53 -19.97 -24.97
CA GLN A 57 4.49 -20.55 -24.02
C GLN A 57 3.75 -21.20 -22.85
N ASP A 58 4.36 -22.22 -22.25
CA ASP A 58 3.82 -22.85 -21.04
C ASP A 58 4.24 -22.08 -19.78
N PHE A 59 3.54 -20.96 -19.52
CA PHE A 59 3.70 -20.21 -18.26
C PHE A 59 2.82 -20.73 -17.13
N GLN A 60 1.99 -21.76 -17.35
CA GLN A 60 1.03 -22.22 -16.34
C GLN A 60 1.71 -22.70 -15.05
N PRO A 61 2.86 -23.41 -15.08
CA PRO A 61 3.59 -23.75 -13.86
C PRO A 61 4.01 -22.52 -13.05
N LEU A 62 4.53 -21.47 -13.72
CA LEU A 62 4.93 -20.23 -13.06
C LEU A 62 3.73 -19.50 -12.45
N ILE A 63 2.62 -19.38 -13.19
CA ILE A 63 1.39 -18.76 -12.71
C ILE A 63 0.85 -19.52 -11.49
N ASN A 64 0.84 -20.85 -11.53
CA ASN A 64 0.41 -21.68 -10.40
C ASN A 64 1.30 -21.46 -9.17
N THR A 65 2.62 -21.36 -9.35
CA THR A 65 3.55 -21.06 -8.23
C THR A 65 3.30 -19.67 -7.64
N LEU A 66 3.10 -18.65 -8.49
CA LEU A 66 2.77 -17.29 -8.05
C LEU A 66 1.47 -17.27 -7.23
N ILE A 67 0.39 -17.89 -7.74
CA ILE A 67 -0.91 -17.95 -7.06
C ILE A 67 -0.82 -18.78 -5.77
N SER A 68 -0.10 -19.91 -5.80
CA SER A 68 0.10 -20.74 -4.61
C SER A 68 0.83 -19.98 -3.51
N TYR A 69 1.86 -19.21 -3.88
CA TYR A 69 2.57 -18.35 -2.95
C TYR A 69 1.67 -17.22 -2.42
N LYS A 70 0.91 -16.55 -3.30
CA LYS A 70 -0.09 -15.55 -2.90
C LYS A 70 -1.03 -16.08 -1.82
N ASN A 71 -1.56 -17.29 -2.03
CA ASN A 71 -2.52 -17.91 -1.12
C ASN A 71 -1.87 -18.38 0.19
N LYS A 72 -0.69 -19.02 0.11
CA LYS A 72 0.07 -19.50 1.29
C LYS A 72 0.45 -18.34 2.21
N GLU A 73 1.04 -17.30 1.63
CA GLU A 73 1.51 -16.12 2.36
C GLU A 73 0.41 -15.06 2.53
N LYS A 74 -0.83 -15.33 2.07
CA LYS A 74 -2.00 -14.46 2.17
C LYS A 74 -1.79 -13.04 1.62
N LEU A 75 -0.99 -12.90 0.57
CA LEU A 75 -0.68 -11.59 -0.02
C LEU A 75 -1.97 -10.92 -0.53
N ASN A 76 -2.18 -9.67 -0.13
CA ASN A 76 -3.13 -8.79 -0.80
C ASN A 76 -2.64 -8.47 -2.23
N ASP A 77 -3.50 -7.87 -3.05
CA ASP A 77 -3.20 -7.71 -4.48
C ASP A 77 -2.02 -6.76 -4.72
N TRP A 78 -1.84 -5.74 -3.88
CA TRP A 78 -0.66 -4.86 -3.93
C TRP A 78 0.64 -5.67 -3.74
N PHE A 79 0.73 -6.50 -2.70
CA PHE A 79 1.93 -7.31 -2.48
C PHE A 79 2.08 -8.48 -3.46
N TYR A 80 0.97 -8.98 -4.00
CA TYR A 80 1.03 -9.91 -5.12
C TYR A 80 1.62 -9.27 -6.38
N TYR A 81 1.24 -8.03 -6.69
CA TYR A 81 1.85 -7.27 -7.78
C TYR A 81 3.34 -7.02 -7.53
N GLN A 82 3.76 -6.75 -6.29
CA GLN A 82 5.18 -6.62 -5.94
C GLN A 82 5.95 -7.95 -6.13
N LEU A 83 5.34 -9.10 -5.86
CA LEU A 83 5.91 -10.42 -6.17
C LEU A 83 6.08 -10.60 -7.68
N ILE A 84 5.07 -10.26 -8.48
CA ILE A 84 5.15 -10.29 -9.95
C ILE A 84 6.28 -9.37 -10.43
N ARG A 85 6.38 -8.13 -9.93
CA ARG A 85 7.46 -7.20 -10.29
C ARG A 85 8.83 -7.78 -10.03
N LYS A 86 9.04 -8.42 -8.88
CA LYS A 86 10.33 -9.02 -8.51
C LYS A 86 10.64 -10.26 -9.36
N THR A 87 9.62 -11.06 -9.65
CA THR A 87 9.71 -12.21 -10.56
C THR A 87 10.13 -11.77 -11.97
N VAL A 88 9.44 -10.78 -12.53
CA VAL A 88 9.73 -10.26 -13.86
C VAL A 88 11.08 -9.57 -13.91
N GLN A 89 11.54 -8.93 -12.82
CA GLN A 89 12.89 -8.37 -12.75
C GLN A 89 13.98 -9.44 -12.96
N GLN A 90 13.74 -10.69 -12.55
CA GLN A 90 14.70 -11.80 -12.80
C GLN A 90 14.66 -12.31 -14.25
N ILE A 91 13.49 -12.26 -14.89
CA ILE A 91 13.26 -12.84 -16.24
C ILE A 91 13.56 -11.82 -17.35
N SER A 92 13.11 -10.59 -17.16
CA SER A 92 13.27 -9.47 -18.09
C SER A 92 13.57 -8.21 -17.30
N PRO A 93 14.84 -7.99 -16.90
CA PRO A 93 15.23 -6.85 -16.08
C PRO A 93 14.81 -5.50 -16.69
N LYS A 94 14.26 -4.61 -15.86
CA LYS A 94 13.71 -3.31 -16.27
C LYS A 94 14.74 -2.46 -17.02
N GLU A 95 15.98 -2.46 -16.56
CA GLU A 95 17.11 -1.70 -17.08
C GLU A 95 17.60 -2.19 -18.45
N LEU A 96 17.32 -3.43 -18.82
CA LEU A 96 17.70 -3.99 -20.12
C LEU A 96 16.61 -3.73 -21.17
N ASN A 97 15.34 -3.85 -20.78
CA ASN A 97 14.20 -3.62 -21.67
C ASN A 97 12.95 -3.30 -20.85
N TYR A 98 12.62 -2.02 -20.77
CA TYR A 98 11.52 -1.52 -19.95
C TYR A 98 10.15 -1.97 -20.47
N GLU A 99 9.95 -1.96 -21.80
CA GLU A 99 8.70 -2.37 -22.43
C GLU A 99 8.44 -3.85 -22.16
N ARG A 100 9.43 -4.72 -22.38
CA ARG A 100 9.32 -6.16 -22.12
C ARG A 100 9.06 -6.46 -20.64
N TYR A 101 9.75 -5.74 -19.74
CA TYR A 101 9.48 -5.81 -18.30
C TYR A 101 8.00 -5.48 -18.00
N THR A 102 7.48 -4.40 -18.58
CA THR A 102 6.09 -3.98 -18.37
C THR A 102 5.09 -4.96 -18.97
N LEU A 103 5.36 -5.49 -20.17
CA LEU A 103 4.52 -6.49 -20.84
C LEU A 103 4.44 -7.80 -20.05
N TYR A 104 5.54 -8.29 -19.48
CA TYR A 104 5.50 -9.48 -18.63
C TYR A 104 4.75 -9.25 -17.32
N LYS A 105 4.90 -8.08 -16.68
CA LYS A 105 4.11 -7.74 -15.48
C LYS A 105 2.62 -7.79 -15.78
N TRP A 106 2.20 -7.12 -16.86
CA TRP A 106 0.82 -7.11 -17.32
C TRP A 106 0.34 -8.53 -17.64
N PHE A 107 1.11 -9.29 -18.42
CA PHE A 107 0.75 -10.63 -18.84
C PHE A 107 0.58 -11.59 -17.66
N PHE A 108 1.49 -11.59 -16.68
CA PHE A 108 1.36 -12.47 -15.52
C PHE A 108 0.21 -12.06 -14.60
N LEU A 109 -0.08 -10.76 -14.44
CA LEU A 109 -1.24 -10.33 -13.66
C LEU A 109 -2.56 -10.71 -14.38
N LEU A 110 -2.62 -10.50 -15.70
CA LEU A 110 -3.73 -10.98 -16.55
C LEU A 110 -3.96 -12.48 -16.40
N LYS A 111 -2.90 -13.29 -16.55
CA LYS A 111 -2.99 -14.75 -16.45
C LYS A 111 -3.26 -15.24 -15.03
N SER A 112 -3.10 -14.38 -14.03
CA SER A 112 -3.54 -14.63 -12.65
C SER A 112 -5.04 -14.34 -12.43
N GLY A 113 -5.76 -13.89 -13.47
CA GLY A 113 -7.21 -13.70 -13.47
C GLY A 113 -7.69 -12.26 -13.28
N TYR A 114 -6.78 -11.30 -13.13
CA TYR A 114 -7.13 -9.88 -12.98
C TYR A 114 -7.53 -9.25 -14.31
N ASP A 115 -8.51 -8.36 -14.28
CA ASP A 115 -8.83 -7.51 -15.42
C ASP A 115 -7.77 -6.41 -15.55
N THR A 116 -6.97 -6.53 -16.60
CA THR A 116 -5.82 -5.67 -16.85
C THR A 116 -5.77 -5.20 -18.28
N ARG A 117 -5.32 -3.98 -18.51
CA ARG A 117 -5.27 -3.38 -19.84
C ARG A 117 -3.97 -2.64 -20.10
N LEU A 118 -3.68 -2.43 -21.37
CA LEU A 118 -2.54 -1.64 -21.82
C LEU A 118 -3.02 -0.47 -22.69
N ALA A 119 -2.31 0.65 -22.61
CA ALA A 119 -2.40 1.73 -23.59
C ALA A 119 -1.01 2.11 -24.07
N VAL A 120 -0.89 2.40 -25.36
CA VAL A 120 0.34 2.85 -25.99
C VAL A 120 0.22 4.34 -26.32
N GLY A 121 1.22 5.12 -25.93
CA GLY A 121 1.38 6.53 -26.29
C GLY A 121 2.75 6.80 -26.92
N LYS A 122 3.12 8.07 -27.02
CA LYS A 122 4.44 8.48 -27.52
C LYS A 122 5.53 8.03 -26.53
N ASN A 123 6.22 6.93 -26.86
CA ASN A 123 7.23 6.29 -26.01
C ASN A 123 6.71 5.91 -24.61
N GLN A 124 5.40 5.62 -24.50
CA GLN A 124 4.72 5.31 -23.25
C GLN A 124 3.94 4.00 -23.39
N LEU A 125 4.16 3.07 -22.46
CA LEU A 125 3.40 1.85 -22.29
C LEU A 125 2.77 1.89 -20.90
N LEU A 126 1.49 2.22 -20.83
CA LEU A 126 0.75 2.34 -19.58
C LEU A 126 -0.01 1.05 -19.29
N PHE A 127 0.08 0.60 -18.04
CA PHE A 127 -0.48 -0.63 -17.54
C PHE A 127 -1.55 -0.34 -16.50
N TYR A 128 -2.78 -0.74 -16.80
CA TYR A 128 -3.96 -0.50 -15.98
C TYR A 128 -4.50 -1.80 -15.37
N VAL A 129 -5.12 -1.65 -14.20
CA VAL A 129 -5.95 -2.69 -13.54
C VAL A 129 -7.34 -2.14 -13.27
N TRP A 130 -8.35 -3.00 -13.33
CA TRP A 130 -9.67 -2.62 -12.80
C TRP A 130 -9.63 -2.60 -11.27
N SER A 131 -9.97 -1.46 -10.68
CA SER A 131 -10.13 -1.25 -9.24
C SER A 131 -11.27 -0.26 -8.97
N ASP A 132 -12.18 -0.62 -8.08
CA ASP A 132 -13.22 0.28 -7.57
C ASP A 132 -12.81 0.99 -6.27
N ASP A 133 -11.55 0.81 -5.81
CA ASP A 133 -11.01 1.56 -4.68
C ASP A 133 -10.93 3.06 -5.03
N ASP A 134 -11.19 3.93 -4.05
CA ASP A 134 -11.07 5.38 -4.20
C ASP A 134 -9.60 5.79 -4.09
N ILE A 135 -9.07 6.35 -5.18
CA ILE A 135 -7.66 6.67 -5.39
C ILE A 135 -7.54 8.07 -5.98
N SER A 136 -6.75 8.94 -5.34
CA SER A 136 -6.75 10.37 -5.65
C SER A 136 -5.51 10.89 -6.38
N ASP A 137 -4.36 10.20 -6.31
CA ASP A 137 -3.06 10.75 -6.76
C ASP A 137 -2.50 10.13 -8.04
N ILE A 138 -3.17 9.12 -8.60
CA ILE A 138 -2.77 8.48 -9.86
C ILE A 138 -3.91 8.48 -10.87
N PRO A 139 -3.61 8.57 -12.19
CA PRO A 139 -4.66 8.67 -13.19
C PRO A 139 -5.41 7.35 -13.35
N PHE A 140 -6.70 7.51 -13.62
CA PHE A 140 -7.59 6.44 -14.02
C PHE A 140 -8.53 6.92 -15.11
N TYR A 141 -9.15 5.97 -15.82
CA TYR A 141 -10.27 6.26 -16.72
C TYR A 141 -11.38 5.25 -16.50
N LYS A 142 -12.60 5.61 -16.90
CA LYS A 142 -13.76 4.70 -16.85
C LYS A 142 -13.97 4.05 -18.21
N ASP A 143 -14.12 2.73 -18.21
CA ASP A 143 -14.66 1.99 -19.34
C ASP A 143 -15.94 1.25 -18.91
N GLY A 144 -17.08 1.76 -19.36
CA GLY A 144 -18.39 1.35 -18.85
C GLY A 144 -18.50 1.59 -17.35
N LYS A 145 -18.63 0.51 -16.57
CA LYS A 145 -18.70 0.55 -15.10
C LYS A 145 -17.35 0.33 -14.41
N LYS A 146 -16.29 -0.02 -15.14
CA LYS A 146 -14.98 -0.36 -14.58
C LYS A 146 -14.10 0.88 -14.50
N GLN A 147 -13.54 1.15 -13.32
CA GLN A 147 -12.49 2.15 -13.14
C GLN A 147 -11.11 1.50 -13.34
N LEU A 148 -10.35 2.00 -14.30
CA LEU A 148 -9.06 1.45 -14.71
C LEU A 148 -7.93 2.35 -14.22
N VAL A 149 -7.19 1.87 -13.23
CA VAL A 149 -6.17 2.61 -12.49
C VAL A 149 -4.77 2.25 -13.01
N CYS A 150 -3.91 3.25 -13.26
CA CYS A 150 -2.59 3.05 -13.84
C CYS A 150 -1.52 2.64 -12.81
N LEU A 151 -0.97 1.43 -12.92
CA LEU A 151 0.02 0.88 -11.99
C LEU A 151 1.44 1.43 -12.18
N ASN A 152 1.79 1.91 -13.37
CA ASN A 152 3.15 2.32 -13.72
C ASN A 152 3.27 3.79 -14.13
N PHE A 153 2.29 4.61 -13.75
CA PHE A 153 2.32 6.05 -14.01
C PHE A 153 3.61 6.73 -13.53
N HIS A 154 4.10 6.31 -12.36
CA HIS A 154 5.34 6.81 -11.75
C HIS A 154 6.61 6.58 -12.58
N ASP A 155 6.57 5.70 -13.58
CA ASP A 155 7.69 5.48 -14.50
C ASP A 155 7.78 6.57 -15.59
N TYR A 156 6.78 7.46 -15.68
CA TYR A 156 6.68 8.54 -16.68
C TYR A 156 6.45 9.93 -16.05
N PRO A 157 7.39 10.46 -15.24
CA PRO A 157 7.20 11.70 -14.49
C PRO A 157 7.05 12.96 -15.36
N ASN A 158 7.52 12.92 -16.62
CA ASN A 158 7.52 14.07 -17.54
C ASN A 158 6.46 13.94 -18.66
N ALA A 159 5.57 12.95 -18.57
CA ALA A 159 4.53 12.75 -19.58
C ALA A 159 3.44 13.82 -19.47
N ASP A 160 3.03 14.37 -20.62
CA ASP A 160 1.96 15.36 -20.70
C ASP A 160 0.72 14.68 -21.26
N TYR A 161 -0.08 14.07 -20.38
CA TYR A 161 -1.25 13.28 -20.76
C TYR A 161 -2.40 14.09 -21.37
N GLN A 162 -2.32 15.44 -21.35
CA GLN A 162 -3.25 16.28 -22.11
C GLN A 162 -2.85 16.37 -23.59
N LYS A 163 -1.56 16.21 -23.91
CA LYS A 163 -1.02 16.29 -25.27
C LYS A 163 -0.69 14.92 -25.87
N ASP A 164 -0.23 13.99 -25.04
CA ASP A 164 0.17 12.65 -25.44
C ASP A 164 -1.08 11.78 -25.60
N LYS A 165 -1.51 11.60 -26.86
CA LYS A 165 -2.61 10.68 -27.17
C LYS A 165 -2.23 9.26 -26.77
N LEU A 166 -3.09 8.63 -25.98
CA LEU A 166 -3.01 7.24 -25.58
C LEU A 166 -3.98 6.40 -26.43
N TYR A 167 -3.50 5.26 -26.91
CA TYR A 167 -4.26 4.31 -27.72
C TYR A 167 -4.41 3.00 -26.94
N PRO A 168 -5.60 2.68 -26.41
CA PRO A 168 -5.86 1.40 -25.75
C PRO A 168 -5.54 0.22 -26.67
N VAL A 169 -4.85 -0.80 -26.16
CA VAL A 169 -4.52 -1.98 -26.95
C VAL A 169 -5.69 -2.95 -26.93
N ASP A 170 -6.35 -3.09 -28.09
CA ASP A 170 -7.49 -3.99 -28.25
C ASP A 170 -7.03 -5.45 -28.41
N ILE A 171 -7.01 -6.20 -27.31
CA ILE A 171 -6.72 -7.62 -27.24
C ILE A 171 -7.98 -8.31 -26.74
N ALA A 172 -8.43 -9.36 -27.42
CA ALA A 172 -9.47 -10.24 -26.91
C ALA A 172 -8.91 -11.00 -25.69
N LEU A 173 -9.20 -10.48 -24.49
CA LEU A 173 -8.78 -11.08 -23.24
C LEU A 173 -9.79 -12.17 -22.84
N PRO A 174 -9.34 -13.26 -22.18
CA PRO A 174 -10.28 -14.17 -21.54
C PRO A 174 -11.17 -13.40 -20.56
N GLU A 175 -12.41 -13.85 -20.36
CA GLU A 175 -13.29 -13.22 -19.36
C GLU A 175 -12.60 -13.26 -17.98
N THR A 176 -12.25 -12.07 -17.48
CA THR A 176 -11.63 -11.87 -16.18
C THR A 176 -12.54 -10.98 -15.37
N ASN A 177 -12.86 -11.42 -14.15
CA ASN A 177 -13.75 -10.71 -13.23
C ASN A 177 -13.09 -10.41 -11.88
N VAL A 178 -11.77 -10.64 -11.75
CA VAL A 178 -11.05 -10.31 -10.53
C VAL A 178 -10.66 -8.84 -10.58
N MET A 179 -11.28 -8.06 -9.69
CA MET A 179 -10.93 -6.68 -9.41
C MET A 179 -9.67 -6.65 -8.54
N PHE A 180 -8.78 -5.72 -8.83
CA PHE A 180 -7.59 -5.46 -8.02
C PHE A 180 -7.95 -4.57 -6.83
N SER A 181 -7.54 -4.93 -5.62
CA SER A 181 -7.65 -4.05 -4.45
C SER A 181 -6.29 -3.62 -3.91
N TYR A 182 -6.14 -2.32 -3.71
CA TYR A 182 -5.01 -1.70 -3.02
C TYR A 182 -5.08 -1.90 -1.51
N LYS A 183 -6.21 -2.34 -0.93
CA LYS A 183 -6.34 -2.54 0.52
C LYS A 183 -5.27 -3.50 1.06
N VAL A 184 -4.37 -2.96 1.89
CA VAL A 184 -3.33 -3.75 2.56
C VAL A 184 -3.89 -4.33 3.86
N THR A 185 -4.15 -5.64 3.84
CA THR A 185 -4.73 -6.37 4.98
C THR A 185 -3.71 -7.02 5.91
N GLN A 186 -2.45 -7.13 5.48
CA GLN A 186 -1.33 -7.67 6.24
C GLN A 186 -0.02 -7.19 5.61
N ILE A 187 0.99 -6.88 6.43
CA ILE A 187 2.37 -6.68 5.97
C ILE A 187 3.10 -8.03 6.05
N PRO A 188 3.76 -8.49 4.97
CA PRO A 188 4.55 -9.72 4.97
C PRO A 188 5.67 -9.69 6.01
N ASP A 189 5.96 -10.84 6.60
CA ASP A 189 7.00 -10.96 7.61
C ASP A 189 8.39 -10.82 6.98
N PHE A 190 9.23 -9.96 7.54
CA PHE A 190 10.63 -9.87 7.14
C PHE A 190 11.49 -10.74 8.04
N LYS A 191 12.71 -11.04 7.57
CA LYS A 191 13.69 -11.74 8.40
C LYS A 191 14.00 -10.94 9.68
N PRO A 192 13.99 -11.57 10.87
CA PRO A 192 14.23 -10.87 12.14
C PRO A 192 15.54 -10.07 12.17
N GLU A 193 16.59 -10.53 11.48
CA GLU A 193 17.88 -9.85 11.36
C GLU A 193 17.85 -8.54 10.55
N ASN A 194 16.80 -8.31 9.75
CA ASN A 194 16.65 -7.07 8.96
C ASN A 194 15.96 -5.95 9.76
N TYR A 195 15.51 -6.22 11.00
CA TYR A 195 14.93 -5.21 11.87
C TYR A 195 15.99 -4.46 12.66
N GLN A 196 15.78 -3.16 12.83
CA GLN A 196 16.63 -2.28 13.61
C GLN A 196 15.83 -1.69 14.77
N ASP A 197 16.47 -1.54 15.93
CA ASP A 197 15.89 -0.84 17.07
C ASP A 197 15.91 0.67 16.82
N LYS A 198 14.73 1.31 16.90
CA LYS A 198 14.59 2.76 16.97
C LYS A 198 14.08 3.15 18.35
N ILE A 199 14.77 4.09 18.99
CA ILE A 199 14.38 4.61 20.30
C ILE A 199 13.33 5.70 20.09
N PHE A 200 12.20 5.57 20.76
CA PHE A 200 11.20 6.61 20.88
C PHE A 200 11.24 7.21 22.28
N GLN A 201 11.13 8.54 22.35
CA GLN A 201 11.04 9.28 23.59
C GLN A 201 9.89 10.29 23.53
N PHE A 202 9.12 10.37 24.61
CA PHE A 202 8.14 11.44 24.80
C PHE A 202 7.78 11.59 26.28
N ASP A 203 7.28 12.77 26.63
CA ASP A 203 6.82 13.05 27.98
C ASP A 203 5.30 12.92 28.09
N TYR A 204 4.85 12.22 29.13
CA TYR A 204 3.45 12.16 29.52
C TYR A 204 3.33 12.58 30.98
N LYS A 205 2.85 13.82 31.18
CA LYS A 205 2.85 14.53 32.48
C LYS A 205 4.29 14.70 32.96
N GLU A 206 4.61 14.26 34.18
CA GLU A 206 5.92 14.40 34.82
C GLU A 206 6.82 13.16 34.59
N VAL A 207 6.42 12.26 33.70
CA VAL A 207 7.15 11.02 33.41
C VAL A 207 7.64 11.04 31.97
N SER A 208 8.95 10.88 31.79
CA SER A 208 9.57 10.67 30.48
C SER A 208 9.56 9.18 30.15
N TYR A 209 9.04 8.84 28.99
CA TYR A 209 8.99 7.47 28.50
C TYR A 209 10.04 7.30 27.41
N HIS A 210 10.83 6.24 27.50
CA HIS A 210 11.76 5.82 26.45
C HIS A 210 11.57 4.33 26.16
N PHE A 211 11.55 3.94 24.89
CA PHE A 211 11.45 2.53 24.51
C PHE A 211 11.94 2.27 23.10
N ASN A 212 12.32 1.02 22.86
CA ASN A 212 12.79 0.57 21.56
C ASN A 212 11.65 -0.11 20.82
N VAL A 213 11.54 0.20 19.54
CA VAL A 213 10.66 -0.49 18.60
C VAL A 213 11.53 -1.06 17.49
N LYS A 214 11.28 -2.32 17.14
CA LYS A 214 11.92 -2.96 15.99
C LYS A 214 11.23 -2.50 14.72
N LEU A 215 11.98 -1.95 13.78
CA LEU A 215 11.47 -1.44 12.51
C LEU A 215 12.27 -1.99 11.33
N ASN A 216 11.64 -2.19 10.19
CA ASN A 216 12.31 -2.60 8.96
C ASN A 216 12.14 -1.56 7.85
N ASN A 217 13.26 -0.97 7.39
CA ASN A 217 13.27 0.05 6.35
C ASN A 217 12.75 -0.46 4.98
N GLU A 218 12.70 -1.78 4.75
CA GLU A 218 12.10 -2.35 3.54
C GLU A 218 10.61 -1.96 3.39
N VAL A 219 9.90 -1.67 4.48
CA VAL A 219 8.51 -1.18 4.44
C VAL A 219 8.40 0.12 3.63
N GLN A 220 9.39 1.01 3.68
CA GLN A 220 9.40 2.23 2.85
C GLN A 220 9.43 1.89 1.35
N ASN A 221 10.12 0.82 0.96
CA ASN A 221 10.17 0.36 -0.43
C ASN A 221 8.85 -0.27 -0.87
N LEU A 222 8.12 -0.92 0.03
CA LEU A 222 6.81 -1.52 -0.26
C LEU A 222 5.75 -0.51 -0.63
N PHE A 223 5.81 0.67 0.00
CA PHE A 223 4.84 1.74 -0.22
C PHE A 223 5.37 2.85 -1.11
N LYS A 224 6.57 2.71 -1.70
CA LYS A 224 7.21 3.76 -2.52
C LYS A 224 6.32 4.29 -3.64
N ASN A 225 5.59 3.39 -4.31
CA ASN A 225 4.69 3.70 -5.42
C ASN A 225 3.23 3.31 -5.09
N TYR A 226 2.92 3.10 -3.82
CA TYR A 226 1.55 2.85 -3.37
C TYR A 226 0.76 4.17 -3.44
N PRO A 227 -0.43 4.19 -4.03
CA PRO A 227 -1.18 5.42 -4.23
C PRO A 227 -1.85 5.92 -2.95
N VAL A 228 -2.33 7.15 -2.99
CA VAL A 228 -3.22 7.71 -1.97
C VAL A 228 -4.60 7.08 -2.13
N VAL A 229 -4.90 6.13 -1.24
CA VAL A 229 -6.20 5.47 -1.12
C VAL A 229 -7.12 6.19 -0.14
N ASP A 230 -8.39 5.79 -0.08
CA ASP A 230 -9.34 6.28 0.93
C ASP A 230 -8.86 6.10 2.38
N PHE A 231 -9.46 6.89 3.28
CA PHE A 231 -9.11 6.89 4.70
C PHE A 231 -9.40 5.55 5.39
N GLU A 232 -10.40 4.78 4.94
CA GLU A 232 -10.63 3.44 5.49
C GLU A 232 -9.43 2.54 5.21
N SER A 233 -9.03 2.42 3.95
CA SER A 233 -7.95 1.54 3.51
C SER A 233 -6.62 2.00 4.10
N TYR A 234 -6.39 3.33 4.11
CA TYR A 234 -5.18 3.94 4.66
C TYR A 234 -5.03 3.70 6.18
N PHE A 235 -6.05 4.04 6.98
CA PHE A 235 -5.95 3.92 8.43
C PHE A 235 -5.91 2.47 8.94
N ASN A 236 -6.36 1.52 8.13
CA ASN A 236 -6.36 0.10 8.49
C ASN A 236 -5.12 -0.66 8.00
N ILE A 237 -4.10 -0.01 7.44
CA ILE A 237 -2.82 -0.66 7.11
C ILE A 237 -2.18 -1.17 8.41
N PRO A 238 -1.88 -2.48 8.53
CA PRO A 238 -1.35 -3.06 9.76
C PRO A 238 0.16 -2.83 9.90
N LEU A 239 0.70 -3.12 11.09
CA LEU A 239 2.15 -3.24 11.32
C LEU A 239 2.66 -4.63 10.93
N SER A 240 3.93 -4.73 10.59
CA SER A 240 4.67 -5.99 10.49
C SER A 240 4.76 -6.67 11.86
N ARG A 241 4.92 -8.00 11.89
CA ARG A 241 4.82 -8.79 13.12
C ARG A 241 5.82 -8.37 14.19
N GLU A 242 7.09 -8.19 13.86
CA GLU A 242 8.13 -7.81 14.84
C GLU A 242 7.93 -6.38 15.35
N THR A 243 7.46 -5.46 14.50
CA THR A 243 7.08 -4.09 14.93
C THR A 243 5.89 -4.13 15.86
N TYR A 244 4.86 -4.91 15.55
CA TYR A 244 3.72 -5.11 16.45
C TYR A 244 4.16 -5.66 17.81
N GLN A 245 4.98 -6.71 17.81
CA GLN A 245 5.42 -7.42 19.02
C GLN A 245 6.33 -6.57 19.91
N SER A 246 7.09 -5.63 19.33
CA SER A 246 7.91 -4.69 20.10
C SER A 246 7.14 -3.46 20.59
N LEU A 247 6.13 -2.98 19.84
CA LEU A 247 5.38 -1.76 20.17
C LEU A 247 4.16 -2.01 21.06
N ILE A 248 3.22 -2.83 20.61
CA ILE A 248 1.88 -2.91 21.21
C ILE A 248 1.91 -3.49 22.64
N PRO A 249 2.64 -4.59 22.93
CA PRO A 249 2.78 -5.09 24.29
C PRO A 249 3.41 -4.08 25.24
N TYR A 250 4.41 -3.32 24.78
CA TYR A 250 5.07 -2.28 25.57
C TYR A 250 4.09 -1.17 25.95
N LEU A 251 3.34 -0.64 24.98
CA LEU A 251 2.32 0.38 25.25
C LEU A 251 1.24 -0.16 26.19
N LYS A 252 0.73 -1.38 25.96
CA LYS A 252 -0.27 -2.00 26.85
C LYS A 252 0.23 -2.09 28.30
N LYS A 253 1.49 -2.44 28.51
CA LYS A 253 2.11 -2.49 29.86
C LYS A 253 2.07 -1.12 30.56
N ASN A 254 2.41 -0.04 29.86
CA ASN A 254 2.40 1.32 30.41
C ASN A 254 0.99 1.88 30.68
N LEU A 255 -0.02 1.25 30.08
CA LEU A 255 -1.41 1.64 30.21
C LEU A 255 -2.15 0.91 31.35
N ILE A 256 -1.52 -0.08 31.99
CA ILE A 256 -2.11 -0.82 33.11
C ILE A 256 -2.47 0.14 34.25
N GLY A 257 -3.71 0.04 34.74
CA GLY A 257 -4.22 0.88 35.84
C GLY A 257 -4.65 2.29 35.43
N LEU A 258 -4.43 2.70 34.18
CA LEU A 258 -4.98 3.96 33.67
C LEU A 258 -6.46 3.80 33.30
N SER A 259 -7.25 4.87 33.50
CA SER A 259 -8.59 4.92 32.93
C SER A 259 -8.51 5.02 31.40
N GLN A 260 -9.52 4.54 30.68
CA GLN A 260 -9.60 4.60 29.22
C GLN A 260 -9.28 5.99 28.66
N LYS A 261 -9.86 7.07 29.24
CA LYS A 261 -9.52 8.46 28.88
C LYS A 261 -8.03 8.76 29.02
N LYS A 262 -7.41 8.42 30.16
CA LYS A 262 -5.98 8.68 30.41
C LYS A 262 -5.11 7.86 29.45
N GLY A 263 -5.53 6.66 29.12
CA GLY A 263 -4.80 5.81 28.20
C GLY A 263 -4.89 6.26 26.75
N VAL A 264 -6.05 6.70 26.28
CA VAL A 264 -6.17 7.33 24.94
C VAL A 264 -5.38 8.65 24.89
N ASP A 265 -5.40 9.44 25.97
CA ASP A 265 -4.58 10.66 26.09
C ASP A 265 -3.08 10.33 26.04
N TYR A 266 -2.63 9.24 26.66
CA TYR A 266 -1.25 8.76 26.57
C TYR A 266 -0.85 8.43 25.14
N LEU A 267 -1.68 7.65 24.42
CA LEU A 267 -1.44 7.32 23.01
C LEU A 267 -1.41 8.57 22.12
N MET A 268 -2.32 9.52 22.36
CA MET A 268 -2.37 10.81 21.65
C MET A 268 -1.09 11.63 21.88
N ARG A 269 -0.53 11.63 23.09
CA ARG A 269 0.74 12.33 23.38
C ARG A 269 1.94 11.64 22.76
N PHE A 270 1.95 10.30 22.73
CA PHE A 270 2.98 9.55 22.03
C PHE A 270 3.00 9.94 20.54
N THR A 271 1.86 9.84 19.87
CA THR A 271 1.75 10.17 18.42
C THR A 271 2.06 11.63 18.13
N ARG A 272 1.78 12.54 19.07
CA ARG A 272 2.05 13.97 18.91
C ARG A 272 3.50 14.35 19.11
N ASN A 273 4.19 13.73 20.07
CA ASN A 273 5.46 14.27 20.58
C ASN A 273 6.67 13.40 20.25
N ALA A 274 6.49 12.16 19.78
CA ALA A 274 7.60 11.26 19.48
C ALA A 274 8.24 11.48 18.09
N PHE A 275 7.74 12.45 17.31
CA PHE A 275 8.14 12.71 15.92
C PHE A 275 8.36 14.21 15.68
N LEU A 276 9.25 14.57 14.77
CA LEU A 276 9.35 15.95 14.29
C LEU A 276 8.20 16.23 13.30
N TYR A 277 7.73 17.47 13.23
CA TYR A 277 6.67 17.88 12.30
C TYR A 277 7.28 18.49 11.04
N GLU A 278 6.82 18.06 9.87
CA GLU A 278 7.12 18.65 8.56
C GLU A 278 5.99 18.29 7.61
N SER A 279 5.58 19.20 6.71
CA SER A 279 4.49 18.90 5.76
C SER A 279 4.94 17.99 4.62
N ASP A 280 4.01 17.22 4.05
CA ASP A 280 4.28 16.38 2.87
C ASP A 280 4.84 17.17 1.67
N GLN A 281 4.35 18.40 1.46
CA GLN A 281 4.85 19.25 0.39
C GLN A 281 6.32 19.64 0.59
N GLU A 282 6.75 19.84 1.84
CA GLU A 282 8.14 20.16 2.18
C GLU A 282 9.03 18.90 2.15
N ASN A 283 8.53 17.76 2.64
CA ASN A 283 9.29 16.52 2.78
C ASN A 283 9.36 15.71 1.47
N PHE A 284 8.25 15.59 0.75
CA PHE A 284 8.12 14.74 -0.45
C PHE A 284 7.84 15.51 -1.75
N GLY A 285 7.52 16.81 -1.66
CA GLY A 285 7.17 17.63 -2.83
C GLY A 285 5.76 17.37 -3.38
N LYS A 286 4.97 16.51 -2.72
CA LYS A 286 3.60 16.12 -3.05
C LYS A 286 2.91 15.50 -1.83
N GLU A 287 1.58 15.42 -1.83
CA GLU A 287 0.81 14.65 -0.83
C GLU A 287 1.27 13.18 -0.83
N LYS A 288 1.53 12.64 0.37
CA LYS A 288 1.98 11.27 0.60
C LYS A 288 1.65 10.80 2.01
N ARG A 289 0.56 10.06 2.12
CA ARG A 289 0.12 9.42 3.36
C ARG A 289 1.02 8.24 3.76
N LEU A 290 1.67 8.30 4.92
CA LEU A 290 2.52 7.22 5.44
C LEU A 290 1.70 6.22 6.28
N SER A 291 1.81 4.93 5.97
CA SER A 291 1.25 3.88 6.85
C SER A 291 1.78 4.01 8.29
N PRO A 292 1.08 3.45 9.31
CA PRO A 292 1.53 3.54 10.71
C PRO A 292 2.99 3.12 10.93
N GLU A 293 3.47 2.09 10.23
CA GLU A 293 4.88 1.66 10.32
C GLU A 293 5.83 2.61 9.60
N GLN A 294 5.43 3.18 8.45
CA GLN A 294 6.24 4.22 7.80
C GLN A 294 6.35 5.48 8.66
N THR A 295 5.30 5.88 9.37
CA THR A 295 5.37 6.98 10.35
C THR A 295 6.39 6.67 11.45
N LEU A 296 6.40 5.43 11.97
CA LEU A 296 7.39 4.99 12.96
C LEU A 296 8.82 5.01 12.39
N ILE A 297 9.01 4.61 11.13
CA ILE A 297 10.32 4.62 10.46
C ILE A 297 10.82 6.05 10.21
N SER A 298 9.95 6.94 9.76
CA SER A 298 10.29 8.32 9.38
C SER A 298 10.75 9.18 10.56
N ASN A 299 11.57 10.19 10.28
CA ASN A 299 11.99 11.20 11.27
C ASN A 299 10.95 12.33 11.40
N TYR A 300 10.25 12.60 10.30
CA TYR A 300 9.23 13.63 10.17
C TYR A 300 7.87 12.99 9.88
N SER A 301 6.80 13.68 10.28
CA SER A 301 5.40 13.27 10.07
C SER A 301 4.50 14.50 10.07
N ASP A 302 3.42 14.45 9.31
CA ASP A 302 2.43 15.53 9.23
C ASP A 302 1.11 15.19 9.97
N CYS A 303 0.00 15.86 9.65
CA CYS A 303 -1.29 15.57 10.26
C CYS A 303 -1.87 14.20 9.87
N ASP A 304 -1.74 13.80 8.62
CA ASP A 304 -2.32 12.56 8.10
C ASP A 304 -1.64 11.34 8.71
N ASP A 305 -0.32 11.38 8.80
CA ASP A 305 0.51 10.32 9.39
C ASP A 305 0.21 10.11 10.87
N ARG A 306 0.16 11.21 11.65
CA ARG A 306 -0.05 11.16 13.11
C ARG A 306 -1.46 10.70 13.45
N VAL A 307 -2.45 11.11 12.67
CA VAL A 307 -3.83 10.65 12.83
C VAL A 307 -3.97 9.17 12.48
N ALA A 308 -3.31 8.69 11.44
CA ALA A 308 -3.30 7.27 11.09
C ALA A 308 -2.66 6.40 12.18
N LEU A 309 -1.49 6.80 12.69
CA LEU A 309 -0.84 6.09 13.79
C LEU A 309 -1.69 6.13 15.07
N PHE A 310 -2.28 7.28 15.41
CA PHE A 310 -3.18 7.39 16.57
C PHE A 310 -4.40 6.49 16.44
N PHE A 311 -5.05 6.50 15.27
CA PHE A 311 -6.17 5.61 14.97
C PHE A 311 -5.77 4.15 15.18
N TYR A 312 -4.66 3.73 14.59
CA TYR A 312 -4.17 2.36 14.68
C TYR A 312 -3.97 1.95 16.15
N LEU A 313 -3.30 2.77 16.95
CA LEU A 313 -3.02 2.46 18.35
C LEU A 313 -4.30 2.38 19.21
N VAL A 314 -5.24 3.31 19.03
CA VAL A 314 -6.51 3.29 19.79
C VAL A 314 -7.35 2.07 19.39
N LYS A 315 -7.40 1.74 18.10
CA LYS A 315 -8.08 0.55 17.59
C LYS A 315 -7.48 -0.73 18.19
N GLU A 316 -6.15 -0.90 18.15
CA GLU A 316 -5.47 -2.12 18.61
C GLU A 316 -5.47 -2.31 20.14
N ILE A 317 -5.51 -1.22 20.89
CA ILE A 317 -5.37 -1.27 22.36
C ILE A 317 -6.73 -1.20 23.06
N TYR A 318 -7.60 -0.28 22.64
CA TYR A 318 -8.89 -0.03 23.30
C TYR A 318 -10.09 -0.42 22.45
N ASN A 319 -9.91 -0.56 21.12
CA ASN A 319 -10.95 -0.90 20.17
C ASN A 319 -12.21 -0.03 20.34
N LEU A 320 -12.02 1.29 20.31
CA LEU A 320 -13.11 2.27 20.51
C LEU A 320 -13.70 2.76 19.20
N PRO A 321 -14.98 3.15 19.17
CA PRO A 321 -15.54 3.85 18.02
C PRO A 321 -14.84 5.17 17.78
N MET A 322 -14.50 5.45 16.52
CA MET A 322 -13.77 6.65 16.10
C MET A 322 -14.33 7.23 14.82
N ILE A 323 -14.18 8.54 14.65
CA ILE A 323 -14.47 9.24 13.39
C ILE A 323 -13.28 10.11 13.00
N ALA A 324 -12.92 10.06 11.72
CA ALA A 324 -11.92 10.95 11.14
C ALA A 324 -12.61 12.21 10.62
N ILE A 325 -12.08 13.36 11.03
CA ILE A 325 -12.63 14.68 10.74
C ILE A 325 -11.67 15.40 9.81
N LEU A 326 -12.08 15.62 8.57
CA LEU A 326 -11.31 16.34 7.56
C LEU A 326 -11.79 17.80 7.48
N TYR A 327 -10.88 18.71 7.79
CA TYR A 327 -11.00 20.14 7.51
C TYR A 327 -10.22 20.48 6.22
N PRO A 328 -10.43 21.67 5.62
CA PRO A 328 -9.74 22.05 4.38
C PRO A 328 -8.21 22.02 4.46
N THR A 329 -7.62 22.22 5.64
CA THR A 329 -6.16 22.28 5.84
C THR A 329 -5.66 21.38 6.96
N HIS A 330 -6.48 20.47 7.48
CA HIS A 330 -6.13 19.66 8.64
C HIS A 330 -7.00 18.41 8.74
N ILE A 331 -6.44 17.31 9.20
CA ILE A 331 -7.20 16.13 9.61
C ILE A 331 -6.96 15.83 11.09
N THR A 332 -8.00 15.39 11.77
CA THR A 332 -7.94 14.98 13.17
C THR A 332 -8.87 13.81 13.45
N MET A 333 -8.80 13.26 14.66
CA MET A 333 -9.62 12.13 15.09
C MET A 333 -10.58 12.56 16.20
N ALA A 334 -11.75 11.95 16.28
CA ALA A 334 -12.59 12.02 17.47
C ALA A 334 -12.99 10.62 17.93
N VAL A 335 -12.92 10.39 19.23
CA VAL A 335 -13.13 9.08 19.86
C VAL A 335 -14.42 9.11 20.68
N ASN A 336 -15.21 8.05 20.60
CA ASN A 336 -16.39 7.87 21.43
C ASN A 336 -15.95 7.36 22.81
N PHE A 337 -16.40 8.04 23.87
CA PHE A 337 -16.15 7.67 25.26
C PHE A 337 -17.47 7.57 26.01
N ASP A 338 -17.53 6.72 27.02
CA ASP A 338 -18.73 6.57 27.87
C ASP A 338 -19.04 7.83 28.68
N LYS A 339 -18.02 8.63 29.00
CA LYS A 339 -18.14 9.85 29.81
C LYS A 339 -18.00 11.08 28.94
N ALA A 340 -18.79 12.11 29.23
CA ALA A 340 -18.70 13.38 28.52
C ALA A 340 -17.37 14.11 28.80
N LEU A 341 -16.65 14.52 27.75
CA LEU A 341 -15.32 15.13 27.82
C LEU A 341 -15.28 16.55 27.24
N GLY A 342 -16.37 17.30 27.30
CA GLY A 342 -16.49 18.65 26.73
C GLY A 342 -17.58 18.73 25.66
N LYS A 343 -17.38 19.58 24.64
CA LYS A 343 -18.32 19.70 23.51
C LYS A 343 -18.09 18.53 22.54
N PRO A 344 -19.08 17.67 22.29
CA PRO A 344 -18.94 16.57 21.35
C PRO A 344 -19.13 17.01 19.90
N ILE A 345 -18.56 16.24 18.99
CA ILE A 345 -18.99 16.13 17.60
C ILE A 345 -20.08 15.04 17.57
N ILE A 346 -21.29 15.42 17.16
CA ILE A 346 -22.43 14.48 17.08
C ILE A 346 -22.47 13.90 15.67
N TYR A 347 -22.30 12.60 15.54
CA TYR A 347 -22.36 11.92 14.24
C TYR A 347 -23.20 10.64 14.37
N LYS A 348 -24.22 10.49 13.51
CA LYS A 348 -25.19 9.36 13.53
C LYS A 348 -25.71 9.03 14.93
N GLY A 349 -26.06 10.06 15.71
CA GLY A 349 -26.64 9.93 17.05
C GLY A 349 -25.65 9.58 18.17
N GLN A 350 -24.34 9.51 17.89
CA GLN A 350 -23.30 9.22 18.89
C GLN A 350 -22.42 10.45 19.14
N ASN A 351 -21.95 10.58 20.38
CA ASN A 351 -21.04 11.65 20.80
C ASN A 351 -19.59 11.22 20.61
N TYR A 352 -18.81 12.00 19.86
CA TYR A 352 -17.37 11.80 19.69
C TYR A 352 -16.63 13.02 20.23
N TYR A 353 -15.48 12.82 20.86
CA TYR A 353 -14.67 13.89 21.44
C TYR A 353 -13.34 13.98 20.71
N VAL A 354 -12.99 15.18 20.25
CA VAL A 354 -11.77 15.43 19.47
C VAL A 354 -10.53 15.00 20.26
N CYS A 355 -9.68 14.20 19.61
CA CYS A 355 -8.36 13.79 20.05
C CYS A 355 -7.38 14.28 18.97
N GLU A 356 -6.58 15.30 19.30
CA GLU A 356 -5.77 16.04 18.33
C GLU A 356 -4.29 15.60 18.39
N PRO A 357 -3.83 14.65 17.56
CA PRO A 357 -2.50 14.06 17.69
C PRO A 357 -1.39 14.88 17.01
N THR A 358 -1.66 16.07 16.46
CA THR A 358 -0.70 16.73 15.55
C THR A 358 0.03 17.95 16.13
N PRO A 359 -0.62 19.09 16.42
CA PRO A 359 0.05 20.33 16.79
C PRO A 359 0.87 20.19 18.07
N GLN A 360 2.17 20.46 17.98
CA GLN A 360 3.10 20.41 19.12
C GLN A 360 3.20 21.73 19.90
N ILE A 361 2.93 22.87 19.24
CA ILE A 361 3.02 24.21 19.85
C ILE A 361 2.02 24.38 21.01
N LYS A 362 0.87 23.70 20.94
CA LYS A 362 -0.18 23.78 21.96
C LYS A 362 -0.63 22.40 22.40
N ASP A 363 -0.56 22.16 23.70
CA ASP A 363 -1.01 20.91 24.30
C ASP A 363 -2.55 20.86 24.43
N PHE A 364 -3.23 20.37 23.39
CA PHE A 364 -4.66 20.15 23.42
C PHE A 364 -5.02 18.89 24.22
N LYS A 365 -5.96 19.04 25.16
CA LYS A 365 -6.58 17.93 25.89
C LYS A 365 -7.68 17.30 25.04
N ILE A 366 -8.02 16.03 25.32
CA ILE A 366 -9.20 15.38 24.72
C ILE A 366 -10.44 16.26 24.91
N GLY A 367 -11.21 16.43 23.84
CA GLY A 367 -12.40 17.27 23.76
C GLY A 367 -12.12 18.74 23.48
N HIS A 368 -10.86 19.15 23.37
CA HIS A 368 -10.47 20.50 22.96
C HIS A 368 -9.97 20.50 21.51
N GLN A 369 -10.31 21.56 20.78
CA GLN A 369 -9.87 21.79 19.41
C GLN A 369 -9.24 23.18 19.28
N SER A 370 -8.46 23.38 18.21
CA SER A 370 -7.90 24.69 17.89
C SER A 370 -9.03 25.70 17.67
N PRO A 371 -8.94 26.93 18.21
CA PRO A 371 -9.94 27.98 17.96
C PRO A 371 -10.21 28.21 16.48
N LYS A 372 -9.17 28.07 15.64
CA LYS A 372 -9.27 28.19 14.18
C LYS A 372 -10.22 27.15 13.59
N LEU A 373 -10.30 25.94 14.15
CA LEU A 373 -11.12 24.85 13.63
C LEU A 373 -12.56 24.83 14.18
N ILE A 374 -12.89 25.66 15.19
CA ILE A 374 -14.20 25.61 15.84
C ILE A 374 -15.34 25.99 14.89
N ASN A 375 -15.08 26.94 14.00
CA ASN A 375 -16.07 27.50 13.07
C ASN A 375 -15.77 27.10 11.62
N GLU A 376 -14.78 26.25 11.40
CA GLU A 376 -14.44 25.74 10.07
C GLU A 376 -15.39 24.59 9.71
N ASN A 377 -15.77 24.54 8.43
CA ASN A 377 -16.53 23.41 7.92
C ASN A 377 -15.63 22.17 7.88
N TYR A 378 -16.22 21.02 8.20
CA TYR A 378 -15.53 19.74 8.16
C TYR A 378 -16.40 18.65 7.55
N GLN A 379 -15.76 17.56 7.16
CA GLN A 379 -16.40 16.34 6.69
C GLN A 379 -15.98 15.17 7.58
N ILE A 380 -16.92 14.26 7.83
CA ILE A 380 -16.58 12.96 8.42
C ILE A 380 -16.25 12.01 7.28
N VAL A 381 -14.97 11.74 7.09
CA VAL A 381 -14.44 10.98 5.93
C VAL A 381 -14.28 9.49 6.22
N TYR A 382 -14.31 9.10 7.50
CA TYR A 382 -14.30 7.70 7.90
C TYR A 382 -14.90 7.53 9.31
N GLN A 383 -15.62 6.43 9.52
CA GLN A 383 -16.14 6.02 10.82
C GLN A 383 -15.74 4.58 11.09
N TYR A 384 -14.98 4.37 12.16
CA TYR A 384 -14.70 3.05 12.69
C TYR A 384 -15.70 2.72 13.80
N LEU A 385 -16.38 1.58 13.64
CA LEU A 385 -17.16 0.96 14.69
C LEU A 385 -16.52 -0.40 15.01
N PRO A 386 -16.17 -0.68 16.26
CA PRO A 386 -15.71 -2.00 16.66
C PRO A 386 -16.73 -3.05 16.24
N SER A 387 -16.27 -4.09 15.56
CA SER A 387 -17.11 -5.27 15.31
C SER A 387 -17.66 -5.75 16.64
N ARG A 388 -18.99 -5.84 16.78
CA ARG A 388 -19.59 -6.49 17.95
C ARG A 388 -18.95 -7.87 18.02
N ILE A 389 -18.17 -8.13 19.07
CA ILE A 389 -17.80 -9.50 19.40
C ILE A 389 -19.15 -10.20 19.55
N LYS A 390 -19.48 -11.09 18.61
CA LYS A 390 -20.55 -12.06 18.82
C LYS A 390 -20.04 -12.92 19.97
N ASN A 391 -20.43 -12.56 21.19
CA ASN A 391 -20.27 -13.41 22.36
C ASN A 391 -20.97 -14.74 22.12
#